data_AF-A0A0V0T0C6-F1
#
_entry.id   AF-A0A0V0T0C6-F1
#
_cell.length_a   1.000
_cell.length_b   1.000
_cell.length_c   1.000
_cell.angle_alpha   90.00
_cell.angle_beta   90.00
_cell.angle_gamma   90.00
#
_symmetry.space_group_name_H-M   'P 1'
#
loop_
_entity.id
_entity.type
_entity.pdbx_description
1 polymer ?
#
loop_
_entity_poly.entity_id
_entity_poly.type
_entity_poly.pdbx_seq_one_letter_code
_entity_poly.pdbx_strand_id
1 'polypeptide(L)'
;MTVPDWIIAPFDIETGNANIEFSLQKEHVEMSADLEAKLLFKHKSLSEFWSNVNITNKYPKLSAAAQPFLLAFPSLYMVEAGFSHTCA
;
A
#
# COMPACT_ATOMS: atom_id res chain seq x y z
N MET A 1 -9.13 13.20 -8.21
CA MET A 1 -9.37 12.04 -7.34
C MET A 1 -8.16 11.88 -6.46
N THR A 2 -8.33 11.82 -5.15
CA THR A 2 -7.21 11.66 -4.20
C THR A 2 -6.99 10.18 -3.96
N VAL A 3 -5.74 9.72 -3.97
CA VAL A 3 -5.40 8.35 -3.58
C VAL A 3 -5.72 8.20 -2.09
N PRO A 4 -6.54 7.23 -1.68
CA PRO A 4 -6.83 7.04 -0.26
C PRO A 4 -5.60 6.61 0.51
N ASP A 5 -5.46 7.11 1.74
CA ASP A 5 -4.25 6.91 2.54
C ASP A 5 -3.95 5.44 2.86
N TRP A 6 -4.96 4.56 2.91
CA TRP A 6 -4.71 3.13 3.12
C TRP A 6 -3.94 2.48 1.97
N ILE A 7 -3.92 3.09 0.79
CA ILE A 7 -3.07 2.64 -0.31
C ILE A 7 -1.63 3.12 -0.10
N ILE A 8 -1.44 4.34 0.41
CA ILE A 8 -0.13 4.96 0.61
C ILE A 8 0.56 4.44 1.87
N ALA A 9 -0.19 4.27 2.95
CA ALA A 9 0.26 3.84 4.26
C ALA A 9 -0.75 2.84 4.88
N PRO A 10 -0.91 1.63 4.30
CA PRO A 10 -1.85 0.62 4.80
C PRO A 10 -1.63 0.21 6.27
N PHE A 11 -0.43 0.40 6.80
CA PHE A 11 -0.09 0.03 8.17
C PHE A 11 -0.21 1.17 9.17
N ASP A 12 -0.33 2.42 8.70
CA ASP A 12 -0.40 3.62 9.53
C ASP A 12 -1.85 4.10 9.74
N ILE A 13 -2.75 3.65 8.86
CA ILE A 13 -4.15 4.05 8.89
C ILE A 13 -4.95 3.21 9.89
N GLU A 14 -5.62 3.90 10.82
CA GLU A 14 -6.60 3.26 11.70
C GLU A 14 -7.81 2.79 10.88
N THR A 15 -8.12 1.50 10.95
CA THR A 15 -9.24 0.87 10.23
C THR A 15 -10.58 1.60 10.48
N GLY A 16 -10.73 2.29 11.61
CA GLY A 16 -11.94 3.05 11.98
C GLY A 16 -12.13 4.40 11.28
N ASN A 17 -11.05 5.04 10.80
CA ASN A 17 -11.12 6.37 10.17
C ASN A 17 -11.10 6.31 8.64
N ALA A 18 -10.62 5.20 8.08
CA ALA A 18 -10.56 5.03 6.64
C ALA A 18 -11.96 4.74 6.09
N ASN A 19 -12.43 5.54 5.14
CA ASN A 19 -13.62 5.26 4.32
C ASN A 19 -13.34 4.05 3.39
N ILE A 20 -13.10 2.89 3.99
CA ILE A 20 -12.80 1.63 3.34
C ILE A 20 -14.08 0.80 3.36
N GLU A 21 -14.40 0.16 2.23
CA GLU A 21 -15.52 -0.78 2.16
C GLU A 21 -15.34 -1.89 3.21
N PHE A 22 -16.42 -2.32 3.86
CA PHE A 22 -16.37 -3.39 4.86
C PHE A 22 -15.65 -4.66 4.39
N SER A 23 -15.81 -5.04 3.11
CA SER A 23 -15.10 -6.16 2.50
C SER A 23 -13.58 -5.99 2.52
N LEU A 24 -13.10 -4.76 2.35
CA LEU A 24 -11.69 -4.38 2.32
C LEU A 24 -11.15 -4.17 3.74
N GLN A 25 -11.96 -3.65 4.67
CA GLN A 25 -11.55 -3.46 6.07
C GLN A 25 -11.10 -4.78 6.72
N LYS A 26 -11.77 -5.89 6.40
CA LYS A 26 -11.37 -7.21 6.88
C LYS A 26 -9.96 -7.60 6.41
N GLU A 27 -9.71 -7.56 5.10
CA GLU A 27 -8.38 -7.83 4.54
C GLU A 27 -7.34 -6.83 5.07
N HIS A 28 -7.71 -5.56 5.24
CA HIS A 28 -6.84 -4.52 5.78
C HIS A 28 -6.43 -4.80 7.23
N VAL A 29 -7.37 -5.23 8.09
CA VAL A 29 -7.07 -5.65 9.47
C VAL A 29 -6.11 -6.83 9.48
N GLU A 30 -6.40 -7.86 8.68
CA GLU A 30 -5.55 -9.06 8.60
C GLU A 30 -4.14 -8.70 8.11
N MET A 31 -4.02 -7.86 7.09
CA MET A 31 -2.74 -7.36 6.57
C MET A 31 -2.01 -6.46 7.57
N SER A 32 -2.73 -5.59 8.29
CA SER A 32 -2.11 -4.69 9.28
C SER A 32 -1.47 -5.46 10.46
N ALA A 33 -2.02 -6.63 10.77
CA ALA A 33 -1.48 -7.58 11.74
C ALA A 33 -0.40 -8.50 11.16
N ASP A 34 -0.28 -8.57 9.83
CA ASP A 34 0.70 -9.41 9.13
C ASP A 34 2.07 -8.74 9.13
N LEU A 35 2.96 -9.27 9.98
CA LEU A 35 4.32 -8.76 10.15
C LEU A 35 5.16 -8.95 8.89
N GLU A 36 4.93 -10.01 8.11
CA GLU A 36 5.66 -10.26 6.86
C GLU A 36 5.29 -9.20 5.82
N ALA A 37 4.00 -8.89 5.67
CA ALA A 37 3.53 -7.82 4.81
C ALA A 37 4.12 -6.47 5.23
N LYS A 38 4.15 -6.19 6.54
CA LYS A 38 4.72 -4.96 7.09
C LYS A 38 6.22 -4.84 6.85
N LEU A 39 6.95 -5.95 6.95
CA LEU A 39 8.37 -6.03 6.59
C LEU A 39 8.56 -5.85 5.08
N LEU A 40 7.75 -6.53 4.28
CA LEU A 40 7.79 -6.42 2.82
C LEU A 40 7.61 -4.96 2.40
N PHE A 41 6.63 -4.26 2.97
CA PHE A 41 6.38 -2.85 2.73
C PHE A 41 7.53 -1.93 3.13
N LYS A 42 8.28 -2.26 4.19
CA LYS A 42 9.48 -1.49 4.57
C LYS A 42 10.67 -1.71 3.64
N HIS A 43 10.71 -2.87 2.97
CA HIS A 43 11.79 -3.25 2.08
C HIS A 43 11.47 -3.02 0.59
N LYS A 44 10.19 -2.79 0.26
CA LYS A 44 9.67 -2.68 -1.10
C LYS A 44 8.84 -1.42 -1.23
N SER A 45 8.95 -0.75 -2.37
CA SER A 45 8.09 0.39 -2.67
C SER A 45 6.63 -0.03 -2.77
N LEU A 46 5.74 0.95 -2.56
CA LEU A 46 4.29 0.79 -2.60
C LEU A 46 3.78 -0.06 -3.78
N SER A 47 4.24 0.25 -4.99
CA SER A 47 3.88 -0.46 -6.21
C SER A 47 4.32 -1.92 -6.19
N GLU A 48 5.55 -2.20 -5.75
CA GLU A 48 6.05 -3.57 -5.64
C GLU A 48 5.31 -4.37 -4.57
N PHE A 49 4.93 -3.71 -3.45
CA PHE A 49 4.15 -4.32 -2.39
C PHE A 49 2.76 -4.77 -2.91
N TRP A 50 2.01 -3.85 -3.53
CA TRP A 50 0.67 -4.15 -4.03
C TRP A 50 0.66 -5.07 -5.26
N SER A 51 1.73 -5.06 -6.06
CA SER A 51 1.92 -6.00 -7.18
C SER A 51 2.56 -7.34 -6.74
N ASN A 52 2.84 -7.52 -5.45
CA ASN A 52 3.42 -8.77 -4.96
C ASN A 52 2.40 -9.91 -5.03
N VAL A 53 2.85 -11.08 -5.49
CA VAL A 53 2.01 -12.30 -5.58
C VAL A 53 1.47 -12.74 -4.21
N ASN A 54 2.24 -12.56 -3.14
CA ASN A 54 1.80 -12.93 -1.79
C ASN A 54 0.66 -12.03 -1.31
N ILE A 55 0.74 -10.73 -1.60
CA ILE A 55 -0.29 -9.74 -1.24
C ILE A 55 -1.54 -9.91 -2.10
N THR A 56 -1.38 -10.06 -3.42
CA THR A 56 -2.50 -10.30 -4.33
C THR A 56 -3.20 -11.63 -4.07
N ASN A 57 -2.49 -12.66 -3.57
CA ASN A 57 -3.10 -13.94 -3.22
C ASN A 57 -3.78 -13.93 -1.84
N LYS A 58 -3.14 -13.35 -0.81
CA LYS A 58 -3.73 -13.21 0.53
C LYS A 58 -4.86 -12.19 0.59
N TYR A 59 -4.69 -11.06 -0.10
CA TYR A 59 -5.56 -9.89 -0.06
C TYR A 59 -5.96 -9.44 -1.49
N PRO A 60 -6.71 -10.29 -2.22
CA PRO A 60 -7.05 -10.03 -3.61
C PRO A 60 -7.96 -8.81 -3.77
N LYS A 61 -8.88 -8.56 -2.84
CA LYS A 61 -9.80 -7.41 -2.96
C LYS A 61 -9.06 -6.12 -2.69
N LEU A 62 -8.19 -6.12 -1.68
CA LEU A 62 -7.40 -4.96 -1.31
C LEU A 62 -6.40 -4.56 -2.40
N SER A 63 -5.68 -5.55 -2.94
CA SER A 63 -4.75 -5.29 -4.06
C SER A 63 -5.49 -4.83 -5.31
N ALA A 64 -6.62 -5.45 -5.68
CA ALA A 64 -7.40 -5.05 -6.85
C ALA A 64 -7.94 -3.62 -6.73
N ALA A 65 -8.34 -3.21 -5.52
CA ALA A 65 -8.73 -1.82 -5.25
C ALA A 65 -7.55 -0.85 -5.34
N ALA A 66 -6.32 -1.27 -5.02
CA ALA A 66 -5.12 -0.45 -5.12
C ALA A 66 -4.56 -0.32 -6.55
N GLN A 67 -4.68 -1.35 -7.38
CA GLN A 67 -4.21 -1.39 -8.77
C GLN A 67 -4.54 -0.15 -9.63
N PRO A 68 -5.80 0.33 -9.69
CA PRO A 68 -6.13 1.51 -10.51
C PRO A 68 -5.44 2.78 -10.03
N PHE A 69 -5.18 2.93 -8.72
CA PHE A 69 -4.46 4.08 -8.18
C PHE A 69 -2.96 4.02 -8.50
N LEU A 70 -2.38 2.82 -8.48
CA LEU A 70 -0.99 2.62 -8.89
C LEU A 70 -0.79 2.91 -10.38
N LEU A 71 -1.76 2.56 -11.22
CA LEU A 71 -1.72 2.81 -12.66
C LEU A 71 -1.97 4.30 -12.99
N ALA A 72 -2.85 4.95 -12.23
CA ALA A 72 -3.22 6.35 -12.45
C ALA A 72 -2.19 7.36 -11.91
N PHE A 73 -1.37 6.97 -10.93
CA PHE A 73 -0.36 7.85 -10.31
C PHE A 73 1.05 7.26 -10.44
N PRO A 74 1.66 7.31 -11.64
CA PRO A 74 3.05 6.90 -11.83
C PRO A 74 4.04 7.78 -11.03
N SER A 75 3.62 8.92 -10.47
CA SER A 75 4.45 9.77 -9.61
C SER A 75 4.58 9.27 -8.16
N LEU A 76 3.65 8.44 -7.66
CA LEU A 76 3.74 7.84 -6.32
C LEU A 76 4.90 6.83 -6.20
N TYR A 77 5.39 6.37 -7.36
CA TYR A 77 6.60 5.56 -7.52
C TYR A 77 7.90 6.32 -7.20
N MET A 78 7.90 7.66 -7.24
CA MET A 78 9.13 8.45 -7.37
C MET A 78 9.67 9.04 -6.07
N VAL A 79 9.14 8.67 -4.90
CA VAL A 79 9.53 9.34 -3.63
C VAL A 79 10.62 8.61 -2.83
N GLU A 80 10.95 7.34 -3.12
CA GLU A 80 11.98 6.64 -2.33
C GLU A 80 13.38 6.51 -2.98
N ALA A 81 13.53 6.85 -4.27
CA ALA A 81 14.83 6.78 -4.97
C ALA A 81 15.45 8.15 -5.31
N GLY A 82 15.07 9.22 -4.59
CA GLY A 82 15.45 10.60 -4.93
C GLY A 82 16.10 11.43 -3.82
N PHE A 83 16.35 10.88 -2.63
CA PHE A 83 17.03 11.61 -1.54
C PHE A 83 18.45 11.08 -1.29
N SER A 84 19.23 10.97 -2.37
CA SER A 84 20.69 11.08 -2.26
C SER A 84 21.13 12.44 -2.82
N HIS A 85 20.51 13.52 -2.34
CA HIS A 85 21.12 14.84 -2.41
C HIS A 85 22.14 14.94 -1.27
N THR A 86 23.27 14.25 -1.41
CA THR A 86 24.50 14.71 -0.77
C THR A 86 25.02 15.84 -1.63
N CYS A 87 24.75 17.05 -1.15
CA CYS A 87 25.43 18.27 -1.51
C CYS A 87 26.88 18.15 -1.04
N ALA A 88 27.84 18.23 -1.97
CA ALA A 88 29.18 18.83 -1.83
C ALA A 88 30.04 18.42 -3.04
#